data_AF-A0AAV6WX26-F1
#
_entry.id   AF-A0AAV6WX26-F1
#
_cell.length_a   1.000
_cell.length_b   1.000
_cell.length_c   1.000
_cell.angle_alpha   90.00
_cell.angle_beta   90.00
_cell.angle_gamma   90.00
#
_symmetry.space_group_name_H-M   'P 1'
#
loop_
_entity.id
_entity.type
_entity.pdbx_description
1 polymer ?
#
loop_
_entity_poly.entity_id
_entity_poly.type
_entity_poly.pdbx_seq_one_letter_code
_entity_poly.pdbx_strand_id
1 'polypeptide(L)'
;MNLIPVVKNENGAMSVFRGASFFLMTENEVEKPIESYRDKQCVFIDFSGSGDDDRDDDGPLKLSQLGIKNNSKILASKVSTTTDHHHDGNGYAMLENMSVKELFILMDAVTSLASRHADGSLPVEDFNLELENQSGEKVQLGSETDQRAIMMGLMLHANAKTLIRRQQFKDALEVLTMGEEAFSLCDPKLIEMVDNVSILQIDMVWCYFMLRDISWLSVAGIRLSKAREGIERAHGKESSRMRILQGNRYPELALHLRMELLEGVVAYHSGQLQKSKDSLTSAQAKYFQLQVPDEALSLLMSMGYKQHEAKRALRMNNLDVGSAIDFLVEEKEKKAQKHEENLQRQKEILEQKEYGMTPHKKAVDIQKLNELVSIGFEKALAAEALRRNENDTQNALDDLTNPEKNSVLQNEIISRARKRLRKATKSATENLVSMGFSRASAPLQDPVDAAVSMFGNEEEALSYLLGQPVENTANVVEGADPSIPLPNDTHGTNSLATADDVESNAESSGGDRVERDVEMEDELTEGLHGADAYSDYDIEVTKEGEAINEYLAFLNSAQQSS
;
A
#
# COMPACT_ATOMS: atom_id res chain seq x y z
N MET A 1 2.31 -7.00 20.26
CA MET A 1 1.51 -7.76 19.29
C MET A 1 1.81 -7.08 17.98
N ASN A 2 2.44 -7.79 17.07
CA ASN A 2 2.89 -7.18 15.84
C ASN A 2 1.74 -7.26 14.83
N LEU A 3 1.37 -6.13 14.26
CA LEU A 3 0.32 -6.03 13.24
C LEU A 3 0.96 -5.94 11.86
N ILE A 4 0.37 -6.62 10.90
CA ILE A 4 0.89 -6.72 9.53
C ILE A 4 -0.24 -6.32 8.58
N PRO A 5 -0.04 -5.31 7.73
CA PRO A 5 -0.93 -5.04 6.62
C PRO A 5 -0.66 -6.08 5.53
N VAL A 6 -1.68 -6.83 5.14
CA VAL A 6 -1.57 -7.87 4.11
C VAL A 6 -2.38 -7.46 2.90
N VAL A 7 -1.69 -7.38 1.76
CA VAL A 7 -2.36 -7.18 0.47
C VAL A 7 -2.89 -8.51 -0.04
N LYS A 8 -4.17 -8.52 -0.38
CA LYS A 8 -4.82 -9.59 -1.12
C LYS A 8 -5.07 -9.07 -2.53
N ASN A 9 -4.16 -9.42 -3.44
CA ASN A 9 -4.27 -9.05 -4.85
C ASN A 9 -5.44 -9.74 -5.51
N GLU A 10 -6.09 -9.04 -6.42
CA GLU A 10 -7.02 -9.59 -7.40
C GLU A 10 -6.34 -9.94 -8.73
N ASN A 11 -5.16 -9.40 -9.04
CA ASN A 11 -4.51 -9.61 -10.35
C ASN A 11 -2.99 -9.90 -10.28
N GLY A 12 -2.55 -10.85 -11.11
CA GLY A 12 -1.16 -11.23 -11.33
C GLY A 12 -0.60 -10.71 -12.66
N ALA A 13 -0.88 -9.46 -13.04
CA ALA A 13 -0.39 -8.88 -14.29
C ALA A 13 0.23 -7.49 -14.06
N MET A 14 1.49 -7.34 -14.49
CA MET A 14 2.21 -6.06 -14.60
C MET A 14 1.59 -5.16 -15.68
N SER A 15 1.50 -3.85 -15.45
CA SER A 15 1.39 -2.86 -16.53
C SER A 15 2.17 -1.58 -16.23
N VAL A 16 2.62 -0.89 -17.29
CA VAL A 16 3.69 0.12 -17.37
C VAL A 16 3.19 1.37 -18.13
N PHE A 17 3.70 2.57 -17.80
CA PHE A 17 3.69 3.89 -18.52
C PHE A 17 2.38 4.73 -18.48
N ARG A 18 2.31 6.09 -18.48
CA ARG A 18 3.17 7.19 -19.03
C ARG A 18 2.70 8.61 -18.55
N GLY A 19 3.57 9.39 -17.89
CA GLY A 19 3.95 10.83 -18.05
C GLY A 19 3.01 12.08 -18.15
N ALA A 20 3.45 13.15 -17.40
CA ALA A 20 3.41 14.64 -17.63
C ALA A 20 2.15 15.46 -17.18
N SER A 21 2.11 16.75 -16.72
CA SER A 21 3.05 17.89 -16.46
C SER A 21 2.34 19.19 -15.88
N PHE A 22 3.00 19.97 -14.97
CA PHE A 22 2.92 21.44 -14.55
C PHE A 22 1.65 22.10 -13.88
N PHE A 23 1.59 23.19 -13.04
CA PHE A 23 2.34 24.48 -12.78
C PHE A 23 2.19 25.03 -11.29
N LEU A 24 2.83 26.16 -10.90
CA LEU A 24 3.15 26.70 -9.53
C LEU A 24 2.53 28.09 -9.15
N MET A 25 2.43 28.48 -7.85
CA MET A 25 2.49 29.87 -7.29
C MET A 25 2.54 30.01 -5.73
N THR A 26 2.87 31.22 -5.20
CA THR A 26 3.83 31.60 -4.09
C THR A 26 3.32 32.22 -2.73
N GLU A 27 4.21 32.34 -1.70
CA GLU A 27 3.98 32.82 -0.28
C GLU A 27 4.22 34.29 0.07
N ASN A 28 3.74 34.70 1.27
CA ASN A 28 4.56 35.43 2.27
C ASN A 28 4.28 35.05 3.76
N GLU A 29 5.35 34.62 4.46
CA GLU A 29 5.85 34.90 5.83
C GLU A 29 5.20 34.38 7.15
N VAL A 30 6.13 34.11 8.12
CA VAL A 30 6.11 33.22 9.31
C VAL A 30 6.38 34.02 10.61
N GLU A 31 5.97 33.53 11.82
CA GLU A 31 6.81 33.44 13.07
C GLU A 31 6.08 33.03 14.41
N LYS A 32 6.52 31.88 15.02
CA LYS A 32 6.69 31.45 16.46
C LYS A 32 5.52 31.42 17.51
N PRO A 33 5.66 30.80 18.72
CA PRO A 33 6.06 29.43 19.14
C PRO A 33 4.96 28.69 19.99
N ILE A 34 5.27 27.43 20.38
CA ILE A 34 4.41 26.33 20.85
C ILE A 34 3.87 26.45 22.30
N GLU A 35 2.57 26.18 22.51
CA GLU A 35 2.04 25.51 23.73
C GLU A 35 0.61 24.91 23.55
N SER A 36 0.47 23.60 23.86
CA SER A 36 -0.72 22.87 24.34
C SER A 36 -2.01 22.64 23.47
N TYR A 37 -2.09 21.42 22.94
CA TYR A 37 -3.21 20.44 22.94
C TYR A 37 -4.60 20.68 22.28
N ARG A 38 -4.98 19.63 21.52
CA ARG A 38 -6.32 19.11 21.11
C ARG A 38 -7.09 19.86 20.02
N ASP A 39 -6.98 19.31 18.80
CA ASP A 39 -8.03 18.86 17.86
C ASP A 39 -7.41 18.88 16.46
N LYS A 40 -7.18 17.71 15.85
CA LYS A 40 -6.33 17.60 14.64
C LYS A 40 -7.17 17.30 13.40
N GLN A 41 -7.25 18.28 12.50
CA GLN A 41 -7.26 18.05 11.05
C GLN A 41 -5.87 18.49 10.57
N CYS A 42 -5.16 17.65 9.81
CA CYS A 42 -3.89 18.02 9.19
C CYS A 42 -4.19 18.75 7.88
N VAL A 43 -3.57 19.91 7.66
CA VAL A 43 -3.66 20.70 6.42
C VAL A 43 -2.23 21.05 6.01
N PHE A 44 -1.84 20.66 4.80
CA PHE A 44 -0.52 20.96 4.22
C PHE A 44 -0.60 22.26 3.43
N ILE A 45 0.37 23.16 3.62
CA ILE A 45 0.45 24.45 2.93
C ILE A 45 1.79 24.51 2.22
N ASP A 46 1.76 24.66 0.89
CA ASP A 46 2.93 24.81 0.04
C ASP A 46 3.34 26.28 -0.05
N PHE A 47 4.64 26.49 -0.11
CA PHE A 47 5.25 27.73 0.29
C PHE A 47 6.46 28.00 -0.64
N SER A 48 6.20 28.63 -1.80
CA SER A 48 7.22 28.98 -2.81
C SER A 48 7.52 30.48 -2.83
N GLY A 49 8.79 30.87 -2.93
CA GLY A 49 9.22 32.27 -3.07
C GLY A 49 9.77 32.58 -4.45
N SER A 50 9.25 33.62 -5.11
CA SER A 50 9.96 34.37 -6.16
C SER A 50 9.26 35.70 -6.42
N GLY A 51 10.01 36.79 -6.38
CA GLY A 51 9.54 38.12 -6.75
C GLY A 51 9.32 38.26 -8.25
N ASP A 52 8.22 38.89 -8.63
CA ASP A 52 8.20 40.13 -9.40
C ASP A 52 6.76 40.69 -9.40
N ASP A 53 6.66 42.00 -9.18
CA ASP A 53 5.45 42.82 -9.22
C ASP A 53 4.74 42.69 -10.59
N ASP A 54 3.45 42.31 -10.61
CA ASP A 54 2.36 43.12 -11.16
C ASP A 54 1.04 42.31 -11.34
N ARG A 55 -0.04 42.86 -10.77
CA ARG A 55 -1.50 42.78 -11.11
C ARG A 55 -2.46 42.02 -10.19
N ASP A 56 -3.45 42.83 -9.79
CA ASP A 56 -4.87 42.58 -9.50
C ASP A 56 -5.28 41.95 -8.16
N ASP A 57 -5.44 42.85 -7.17
CA ASP A 57 -6.57 42.96 -6.22
C ASP A 57 -7.35 41.69 -5.83
N ASP A 58 -6.70 40.81 -5.06
CA ASP A 58 -7.41 39.99 -4.07
C ASP A 58 -6.54 39.89 -2.80
N GLY A 59 -7.09 40.35 -1.68
CA GLY A 59 -6.35 40.46 -0.42
C GLY A 59 -5.91 39.08 0.13
N PRO A 60 -4.86 39.01 0.97
CA PRO A 60 -4.35 37.74 1.48
C PRO A 60 -5.44 36.98 2.25
N LEU A 61 -5.79 35.78 1.77
CA LEU A 61 -6.74 34.87 2.38
C LEU A 61 -6.28 34.52 3.80
N LYS A 62 -7.18 34.64 4.78
CA LYS A 62 -6.88 34.27 6.17
C LYS A 62 -6.89 32.76 6.31
N LEU A 63 -5.98 32.18 7.10
CA LEU A 63 -5.92 30.73 7.37
C LEU A 63 -7.27 30.12 7.82
N SER A 64 -8.10 30.91 8.51
CA SER A 64 -9.46 30.54 8.89
C SER A 64 -10.42 30.30 7.72
N GLN A 65 -10.18 30.94 6.58
CA GLN A 65 -10.96 30.77 5.33
C GLN A 65 -10.53 29.51 4.57
N LEU A 66 -9.32 29.01 4.83
CA LEU A 66 -8.79 27.74 4.31
C LEU A 66 -9.12 26.54 5.24
N GLY A 67 -10.02 26.73 6.20
CA GLY A 67 -10.48 25.67 7.11
C GLY A 67 -9.51 25.32 8.25
N ILE A 68 -8.42 26.07 8.41
CA ILE A 68 -7.41 25.82 9.44
C ILE A 68 -7.92 26.37 10.78
N LYS A 69 -8.11 25.47 11.74
CA LYS A 69 -8.60 25.80 13.09
C LYS A 69 -7.41 26.09 14.02
N ASN A 70 -7.67 26.78 15.13
CA ASN A 70 -6.70 26.88 16.23
C ASN A 70 -6.27 25.46 16.64
N ASN A 71 -4.95 25.25 16.79
CA ASN A 71 -4.28 23.95 17.09
C ASN A 71 -4.09 22.97 15.91
N SER A 72 -4.34 23.39 14.66
CA SER A 72 -3.99 22.57 13.49
C SER A 72 -2.46 22.45 13.38
N LYS A 73 -1.97 21.21 13.17
CA LYS A 73 -0.55 20.98 12.85
C LYS A 73 -0.33 21.26 11.37
N ILE A 74 0.65 22.10 11.07
CA ILE A 74 1.04 22.46 9.70
C ILE A 74 2.45 21.93 9.49
N LEU A 75 2.63 21.17 8.42
CA LEU A 75 3.94 20.72 7.96
C LEU A 75 4.37 21.73 6.89
N ALA A 76 5.47 22.45 7.14
CA ALA A 76 6.00 23.47 6.24
C ALA A 76 7.43 23.09 5.86
N SER A 77 7.72 23.00 4.56
CA SER A 77 9.05 22.70 4.03
C SER A 77 9.44 23.74 2.98
N LYS A 78 10.71 24.15 2.98
CA LYS A 78 11.24 25.20 2.12
C LYS A 78 11.74 24.60 0.80
N VAL A 79 11.08 24.94 -0.31
CA VAL A 79 11.52 24.55 -1.66
C VAL A 79 12.57 25.56 -2.14
N SER A 80 13.81 25.12 -2.38
CA SER A 80 14.82 25.92 -3.07
C SER A 80 14.73 25.69 -4.58
N THR A 81 14.15 26.64 -5.32
CA THR A 81 14.24 26.70 -6.77
C THR A 81 15.64 27.14 -7.18
N THR A 82 16.58 26.20 -7.27
CA THR A 82 17.89 26.49 -7.89
C THR A 82 17.78 26.40 -9.41
N THR A 83 17.03 27.33 -10.02
CA THR A 83 17.28 27.73 -11.40
C THR A 83 18.47 28.68 -11.41
N ASP A 84 19.67 28.15 -11.22
CA ASP A 84 20.91 28.81 -11.61
C ASP A 84 21.88 27.76 -12.16
N HIS A 85 21.79 27.56 -13.48
CA HIS A 85 22.84 26.91 -14.26
C HIS A 85 24.08 27.79 -14.25
N HIS A 86 24.92 27.71 -13.24
CA HIS A 86 26.34 28.08 -13.35
C HIS A 86 27.19 26.86 -12.97
N HIS A 87 27.78 26.26 -14.00
CA HIS A 87 28.88 25.32 -13.88
C HIS A 87 29.99 25.96 -13.05
N ASP A 88 30.30 25.39 -11.88
CA ASP A 88 31.67 25.27 -11.43
C ASP A 88 31.83 24.03 -10.56
N GLY A 89 32.83 23.22 -10.91
CA GLY A 89 32.97 21.84 -10.47
C GLY A 89 33.32 21.70 -8.99
N ASN A 90 32.51 20.93 -8.29
CA ASN A 90 33.01 19.87 -7.42
C ASN A 90 31.91 18.81 -7.20
N GLY A 91 32.23 17.55 -7.46
CA GLY A 91 31.27 16.45 -7.45
C GLY A 91 30.78 16.09 -6.05
N TYR A 92 29.59 16.56 -5.70
CA TYR A 92 28.68 15.91 -4.77
C TYR A 92 27.29 15.99 -5.38
N ALA A 93 26.78 14.85 -5.85
CA ALA A 93 25.41 14.74 -6.32
C ALA A 93 24.47 15.08 -5.14
N MET A 94 23.78 16.20 -5.27
CA MET A 94 22.71 16.59 -4.37
C MET A 94 21.57 15.59 -4.63
N LEU A 95 21.41 14.62 -3.73
CA LEU A 95 20.23 13.77 -3.70
C LEU A 95 19.04 14.72 -3.46
N GLU A 96 18.23 14.94 -4.49
CA GLU A 96 16.95 15.61 -4.34
C GLU A 96 16.13 14.76 -3.35
N ASN A 97 15.76 15.37 -2.22
CA ASN A 97 14.83 14.71 -1.29
C ASN A 97 13.48 14.55 -1.99
N MET A 98 12.65 13.66 -1.46
CA MET A 98 11.28 13.53 -1.94
C MET A 98 10.59 14.90 -1.89
N SER A 99 10.08 15.32 -3.04
CA SER A 99 9.40 16.60 -3.18
C SER A 99 8.08 16.59 -2.40
N VAL A 100 7.62 17.77 -2.01
CA VAL A 100 6.33 17.94 -1.32
C VAL A 100 5.18 17.33 -2.13
N LYS A 101 5.29 17.35 -3.47
CA LYS A 101 4.32 16.74 -4.38
C LYS A 101 4.32 15.22 -4.27
N GLU A 102 5.49 14.60 -4.27
CA GLU A 102 5.63 13.14 -4.11
C GLU A 102 5.12 12.69 -2.72
N LEU A 103 5.40 13.45 -1.65
CA LEU A 103 4.82 13.22 -0.33
C LEU A 103 3.29 13.30 -0.31
N PHE A 104 2.72 14.28 -1.04
CA PHE A 104 1.27 14.44 -1.14
C PHE A 104 0.62 13.28 -1.88
N ILE A 105 1.18 12.88 -3.03
CA ILE A 105 0.72 11.73 -3.82
C ILE A 105 0.78 10.46 -2.97
N LEU A 106 1.89 10.25 -2.26
CA LEU A 106 2.05 9.11 -1.35
C LEU A 106 0.97 9.10 -0.27
N MET A 107 0.72 10.24 0.38
CA MET A 107 -0.28 10.35 1.43
C MET A 107 -1.70 10.13 0.90
N ASP A 108 -2.02 10.63 -0.30
CA ASP A 108 -3.33 10.44 -0.94
C ASP A 108 -3.55 8.97 -1.30
N ALA A 109 -2.55 8.31 -1.91
CA ALA A 109 -2.57 6.88 -2.21
C ALA A 109 -2.73 6.02 -0.94
N VAL A 110 -1.98 6.32 0.13
CA VAL A 110 -2.11 5.65 1.43
C VAL A 110 -3.50 5.85 2.04
N THR A 111 -4.06 7.06 1.95
CA THR A 111 -5.39 7.37 2.49
C THR A 111 -6.49 6.66 1.71
N SER A 112 -6.39 6.67 0.37
CA SER A 112 -7.23 5.91 -0.56
C SER A 112 -7.24 4.44 -0.16
N LEU A 113 -6.08 3.79 -0.16
CA LEU A 113 -5.91 2.37 0.15
C LEU A 113 -6.40 2.01 1.57
N ALA A 114 -6.10 2.82 2.59
CA ALA A 114 -6.54 2.56 3.96
C ALA A 114 -8.05 2.78 4.17
N SER A 115 -8.72 3.51 3.28
CA SER A 115 -10.17 3.72 3.33
C SER A 115 -10.96 2.62 2.61
N ARG A 116 -10.32 1.84 1.74
CA ARG A 116 -10.96 0.75 0.98
C ARG A 116 -11.47 -0.33 1.92
N HIS A 117 -12.69 -0.80 1.66
CA HIS A 117 -13.34 -1.94 2.32
C HIS A 117 -13.51 -1.85 3.84
N ALA A 118 -13.35 -0.65 4.42
CA ALA A 118 -13.59 -0.41 5.84
C ALA A 118 -15.05 -0.67 6.26
N ASP A 119 -15.99 -0.63 5.30
CA ASP A 119 -17.44 -0.86 5.49
C ASP A 119 -17.93 -2.25 5.02
N GLY A 120 -17.02 -3.11 4.52
CA GLY A 120 -17.37 -4.42 3.96
C GLY A 120 -18.06 -4.38 2.59
N SER A 121 -18.01 -3.24 1.88
CA SER A 121 -18.41 -3.15 0.47
C SER A 121 -17.56 -4.05 -0.43
N LEU A 122 -18.13 -4.50 -1.54
CA LEU A 122 -17.40 -5.31 -2.52
C LEU A 122 -16.17 -4.57 -3.04
N PRO A 123 -15.02 -5.26 -3.16
CA PRO A 123 -13.88 -4.81 -3.96
C PRO A 123 -14.30 -4.42 -5.37
N VAL A 124 -14.33 -3.11 -5.60
CA VAL A 124 -14.42 -2.55 -6.95
C VAL A 124 -13.03 -2.48 -7.59
N GLU A 125 -11.96 -2.52 -6.79
CA GLU A 125 -10.56 -2.27 -7.18
C GLU A 125 -9.63 -3.46 -6.84
N ASP A 126 -8.43 -3.48 -7.41
CA ASP A 126 -7.53 -4.66 -7.47
C ASP A 126 -6.88 -5.10 -6.15
N PHE A 127 -6.95 -4.26 -5.10
CA PHE A 127 -6.25 -4.47 -3.84
C PHE A 127 -7.22 -4.48 -2.66
N ASN A 128 -7.18 -5.56 -1.87
CA ASN A 128 -7.83 -5.60 -0.56
C ASN A 128 -6.78 -5.69 0.55
N LEU A 129 -6.78 -4.71 1.45
CA LEU A 129 -5.87 -4.65 2.59
C LEU A 129 -6.55 -5.17 3.84
N GLU A 130 -5.93 -6.16 4.47
CA GLU A 130 -6.41 -6.71 5.74
C GLU A 130 -5.35 -6.59 6.83
N LEU A 131 -5.82 -6.36 8.05
CA LEU A 131 -4.96 -6.32 9.22
C LEU A 131 -4.85 -7.71 9.83
N GLU A 132 -3.65 -8.27 9.84
CA GLU A 132 -3.34 -9.56 10.46
C GLU A 132 -2.44 -9.39 11.69
N ASN A 133 -2.55 -10.31 12.64
CA ASN A 133 -1.62 -10.42 13.75
C ASN A 133 -0.38 -11.26 13.42
N GLN A 134 0.58 -11.34 14.35
CA GLN A 134 1.78 -12.16 14.17
C GLN A 134 1.52 -13.68 14.03
N SER A 135 0.29 -14.15 14.25
CA SER A 135 -0.13 -15.53 14.02
C SER A 135 -0.80 -15.73 12.65
N GLY A 136 -1.07 -14.66 11.91
CA GLY A 136 -1.81 -14.67 10.63
C GLY A 136 -3.33 -14.58 10.78
N GLU A 137 -3.84 -14.31 11.98
CA GLU A 137 -5.28 -14.15 12.20
C GLU A 137 -5.71 -12.71 11.91
N LYS A 138 -6.86 -12.55 11.26
CA LYS A 138 -7.45 -11.24 11.00
C LYS A 138 -7.84 -10.54 12.31
N VAL A 139 -7.52 -9.26 12.41
CA VAL A 139 -7.81 -8.45 13.60
C VAL A 139 -8.66 -7.26 13.21
N GLN A 140 -9.83 -7.11 13.84
CA GLN A 140 -10.59 -5.87 13.81
C GLN A 140 -10.30 -5.09 15.09
N LEU A 141 -9.70 -3.91 14.96
CA LEU A 141 -9.31 -3.06 16.08
C LEU A 141 -10.15 -1.79 16.12
N GLY A 142 -10.68 -1.44 17.28
CA GLY A 142 -11.28 -0.11 17.51
C GLY A 142 -12.38 0.28 16.52
N SER A 143 -12.48 1.59 16.27
CA SER A 143 -13.39 2.18 15.30
C SER A 143 -12.83 2.12 13.87
N GLU A 144 -13.66 2.35 12.86
CA GLU A 144 -13.23 2.45 11.45
C GLU A 144 -12.10 3.49 11.27
N THR A 145 -12.17 4.60 12.01
CA THR A 145 -11.13 5.63 12.01
C THR A 145 -9.81 5.15 12.61
N ASP A 146 -9.87 4.32 13.67
CA ASP A 146 -8.67 3.72 14.25
C ASP A 146 -8.06 2.69 13.29
N GLN A 147 -8.88 1.86 12.63
CA GLN A 147 -8.39 0.87 11.66
C GLN A 147 -7.69 1.55 10.49
N ARG A 148 -8.30 2.61 9.94
CA ARG A 148 -7.69 3.41 8.88
C ARG A 148 -6.35 3.98 9.33
N ALA A 149 -6.30 4.63 10.50
CA ALA A 149 -5.08 5.23 11.00
C ALA A 149 -3.96 4.21 11.28
N ILE A 150 -4.29 3.03 11.82
CA ILE A 150 -3.35 1.91 11.98
C ILE A 150 -2.86 1.43 10.62
N MET A 151 -3.76 1.21 9.66
CA MET A 151 -3.40 0.75 8.31
C MET A 151 -2.45 1.74 7.63
N MET A 152 -2.78 3.04 7.66
CA MET A 152 -1.91 4.10 7.12
C MET A 152 -0.53 4.08 7.78
N GLY A 153 -0.46 4.02 9.12
CA GLY A 153 0.80 3.98 9.86
C GLY A 153 1.66 2.77 9.49
N LEU A 154 1.05 1.60 9.32
CA LEU A 154 1.73 0.37 8.93
C LEU A 154 2.24 0.39 7.47
N MET A 155 1.43 0.90 6.54
CA MET A 155 1.82 1.06 5.14
C MET A 155 2.99 2.03 4.98
N LEU A 156 2.91 3.18 5.64
CA LEU A 156 3.99 4.17 5.66
C LEU A 156 5.25 3.60 6.30
N HIS A 157 5.13 2.80 7.36
CA HIS A 157 6.29 2.13 7.96
C HIS A 157 6.92 1.11 7.01
N ALA A 158 6.11 0.32 6.29
CA ALA A 158 6.61 -0.62 5.29
C ALA A 158 7.34 0.10 4.13
N ASN A 159 6.76 1.19 3.61
CA ASN A 159 7.41 2.05 2.61
C ASN A 159 8.71 2.66 3.14
N ALA A 160 8.72 3.19 4.37
CA ALA A 160 9.95 3.69 4.98
C ALA A 160 11.04 2.61 5.09
N LYS A 161 10.68 1.35 5.36
CA LYS A 161 11.65 0.25 5.37
C LYS A 161 12.22 -0.03 3.99
N THR A 162 11.46 0.13 2.90
CA THR A 162 12.03 0.00 1.54
C THR A 162 13.03 1.12 1.27
N LEU A 163 12.73 2.37 1.66
CA LEU A 163 13.64 3.51 1.56
C LEU A 163 14.91 3.32 2.40
N ILE A 164 14.80 2.78 3.63
CA ILE A 164 15.96 2.43 4.47
C ILE A 164 16.87 1.40 3.79
N ARG A 165 16.30 0.37 3.14
CA ARG A 165 17.07 -0.63 2.38
C ARG A 165 17.76 0.01 1.16
N ARG A 166 17.10 0.96 0.49
CA ARG A 166 17.66 1.79 -0.59
C ARG A 166 18.68 2.84 -0.09
N GLN A 167 18.89 2.95 1.23
CA GLN A 167 19.78 3.92 1.90
C GLN A 167 19.35 5.39 1.74
N GLN A 168 18.08 5.63 1.42
CA GLN A 168 17.46 6.95 1.35
C GLN A 168 16.96 7.37 2.74
N PHE A 169 17.89 7.65 3.66
CA PHE A 169 17.54 7.87 5.07
C PHE A 169 16.78 9.17 5.34
N LYS A 170 16.93 10.20 4.49
CA LYS A 170 16.19 11.46 4.61
C LYS A 170 14.72 11.27 4.25
N ASP A 171 14.46 10.76 3.05
CA ASP A 171 13.11 10.44 2.59
C ASP A 171 12.42 9.45 3.54
N ALA A 172 13.15 8.42 3.98
CA ALA A 172 12.63 7.48 4.97
C ALA A 172 12.20 8.18 6.27
N LEU A 173 12.95 9.19 6.74
CA LEU A 173 12.61 9.90 7.96
C LEU A 173 11.32 10.73 7.81
N GLU A 174 11.10 11.34 6.64
CA GLU A 174 9.87 12.06 6.33
C GLU A 174 8.67 11.10 6.35
N VAL A 175 8.78 9.96 5.66
CA VAL A 175 7.74 8.92 5.65
C VAL A 175 7.49 8.33 7.03
N LEU A 176 8.53 8.05 7.83
CA LEU A 176 8.38 7.59 9.21
C LEU A 176 7.68 8.61 10.09
N THR A 177 7.92 9.90 9.85
CA THR A 177 7.24 10.98 10.58
C THR A 177 5.74 10.99 10.25
N MET A 178 5.37 10.83 8.97
CA MET A 178 3.96 10.67 8.59
C MET A 178 3.33 9.42 9.23
N GLY A 179 4.06 8.31 9.27
CA GLY A 179 3.62 7.08 9.94
C GLY A 179 3.39 7.28 11.45
N GLU A 180 4.31 7.96 12.14
CA GLU A 180 4.15 8.34 13.55
C GLU A 180 2.90 9.22 13.76
N GLU A 181 2.65 10.16 12.85
CA GLU A 181 1.46 11.01 12.92
C GLU A 181 0.17 10.21 12.72
N ALA A 182 0.15 9.26 11.79
CA ALA A 182 -0.98 8.35 11.58
C ALA A 182 -1.29 7.53 12.84
N PHE A 183 -0.28 6.91 13.46
CA PHE A 183 -0.47 6.20 14.73
C PHE A 183 -0.98 7.11 15.86
N SER A 184 -0.62 8.41 15.84
CA SER A 184 -1.08 9.39 16.83
C SER A 184 -2.56 9.77 16.71
N LEU A 185 -3.24 9.35 15.64
CA LEU A 185 -4.69 9.54 15.45
C LEU A 185 -5.51 8.44 16.12
N CYS A 186 -4.90 7.30 16.46
CA CYS A 186 -5.56 6.17 17.08
C CYS A 186 -5.78 6.38 18.59
N ASP A 187 -6.76 5.68 19.19
CA ASP A 187 -6.85 5.58 20.66
C ASP A 187 -5.53 5.01 21.23
N PRO A 188 -4.82 5.74 22.12
CA PRO A 188 -3.59 5.28 22.75
C PRO A 188 -3.68 3.87 23.36
N LYS A 189 -4.85 3.48 23.86
CA LYS A 189 -5.06 2.14 24.45
C LYS A 189 -4.96 1.01 23.44
N LEU A 190 -5.29 1.26 22.17
CA LEU A 190 -5.20 0.27 21.10
C LEU A 190 -3.74 0.02 20.71
N ILE A 191 -2.94 1.08 20.65
CA ILE A 191 -1.53 1.01 20.24
C ILE A 191 -0.59 0.60 21.38
N GLU A 192 -0.98 0.71 22.65
CA GLU A 192 -0.14 0.36 23.80
C GLU A 192 0.41 -1.07 23.75
N MET A 193 -0.37 -2.01 23.20
CA MET A 193 -0.03 -3.43 23.12
C MET A 193 0.59 -3.83 21.78
N VAL A 194 0.75 -2.87 20.87
CA VAL A 194 1.28 -3.03 19.52
C VAL A 194 2.73 -2.56 19.48
N ASP A 195 3.65 -3.42 19.03
CA ASP A 195 5.08 -3.10 18.96
C ASP A 195 5.49 -2.35 17.69
N ASN A 196 4.63 -2.25 16.67
CA ASN A 196 4.92 -1.51 15.43
C ASN A 196 5.36 -0.07 15.71
N VAL A 197 4.72 0.62 16.67
CA VAL A 197 5.10 1.99 17.04
C VAL A 197 6.53 2.01 17.60
N SER A 198 6.88 1.05 18.47
CA SER A 198 8.23 0.98 19.03
C SER A 198 9.29 0.64 17.98
N ILE A 199 8.97 -0.24 17.03
CA ILE A 199 9.86 -0.57 15.90
C ILE A 199 10.05 0.66 15.01
N LEU A 200 8.98 1.42 14.72
CA LEU A 200 9.04 2.68 13.99
C LEU A 200 9.97 3.69 14.68
N GLN A 201 9.90 3.83 16.00
CA GLN A 201 10.80 4.70 16.76
C GLN A 201 12.27 4.28 16.63
N ILE A 202 12.55 2.97 16.64
CA ILE A 202 13.91 2.45 16.46
C ILE A 202 14.41 2.75 15.05
N ASP A 203 13.57 2.57 14.03
CA ASP A 203 13.93 2.88 12.64
C ASP A 203 14.16 4.37 12.41
N MET A 204 13.39 5.27 13.06
CA MET A 204 13.66 6.71 13.03
C MET A 204 15.04 7.05 13.61
N VAL A 205 15.38 6.46 14.76
CA VAL A 205 16.67 6.69 15.41
C VAL A 205 17.80 6.08 14.58
N TRP A 206 17.56 4.96 13.89
CA TRP A 206 18.49 4.41 12.93
C TRP A 206 18.75 5.36 11.77
N CYS A 207 17.72 6.00 11.20
CA CYS A 207 17.89 7.06 10.20
C CYS A 207 18.72 8.23 10.74
N TYR A 208 18.46 8.67 11.98
CA TYR A 208 19.28 9.71 12.63
C TYR A 208 20.76 9.32 12.70
N PHE A 209 21.04 8.09 13.13
CA PHE A 209 22.38 7.55 13.21
C PHE A 209 23.07 7.49 11.85
N MET A 210 22.37 6.99 10.82
CA MET A 210 22.91 6.86 9.47
C MET A 210 23.18 8.21 8.79
N LEU A 211 22.40 9.24 9.11
CA LEU A 211 22.61 10.61 8.65
C LEU A 211 23.78 11.31 9.38
N ARG A 212 24.31 10.71 10.46
CA ARG A 212 25.41 11.23 11.30
C ARG A 212 25.16 12.66 11.82
N ASP A 213 23.90 13.02 12.02
CA ASP A 213 23.52 14.34 12.57
C ASP A 213 23.40 14.28 14.11
N ILE A 214 24.33 14.94 14.79
CA ILE A 214 24.42 14.98 16.25
C ILE A 214 23.31 15.87 16.85
N SER A 215 22.72 16.77 16.07
CA SER A 215 21.66 17.67 16.53
C SER A 215 20.41 16.92 17.02
N TRP A 216 20.22 15.66 16.60
CA TRP A 216 19.09 14.84 16.99
C TRP A 216 19.33 13.95 18.22
N LEU A 217 20.50 14.06 18.87
CA LEU A 217 20.89 13.21 20.00
C LEU A 217 19.88 13.19 21.16
N SER A 218 19.36 14.37 21.54
CA SER A 218 18.40 14.49 22.64
C SER A 218 17.06 13.84 22.30
N VAL A 219 16.58 14.03 21.08
CA VAL A 219 15.35 13.41 20.56
C VAL A 219 15.54 11.89 20.46
N ALA A 220 16.69 11.43 19.96
CA ALA A 220 17.02 10.02 19.84
C ALA A 220 16.93 9.28 21.19
N GLY A 221 17.50 9.86 22.25
CA GLY A 221 17.43 9.27 23.60
C GLY A 221 16.00 9.11 24.12
N ILE A 222 15.14 10.12 23.91
CA ILE A 222 13.73 10.07 24.31
C ILE A 222 12.96 9.01 23.50
N ARG A 223 13.19 8.95 22.18
CA ARG A 223 12.56 7.96 21.30
C ARG A 223 12.95 6.53 21.66
N LEU A 224 14.23 6.27 21.94
CA LEU A 224 14.71 4.95 22.39
C LEU A 224 14.11 4.53 23.73
N SER A 225 14.00 5.47 24.70
CA SER A 225 13.35 5.17 25.99
C SER A 225 11.89 4.74 25.81
N LYS A 226 11.14 5.44 24.95
CA LYS A 226 9.75 5.08 24.62
C LYS A 226 9.67 3.74 23.89
N ALA A 227 10.60 3.49 22.97
CA ALA A 227 10.67 2.22 22.24
C ALA A 227 10.92 1.04 23.19
N ARG A 228 11.84 1.19 24.15
CA ARG A 228 12.13 0.16 25.16
C ARG A 228 10.92 -0.16 26.03
N GLU A 229 10.23 0.86 26.54
CA GLU A 229 9.01 0.66 27.33
C GLU A 229 7.89 -0.03 26.51
N GLY A 230 7.73 0.36 25.24
CA GLY A 230 6.74 -0.23 24.35
C GLY A 230 7.06 -1.69 24.00
N ILE A 231 8.33 -2.00 23.70
CA ILE A 231 8.79 -3.38 23.47
C ILE A 231 8.60 -4.22 24.73
N GLU A 232 8.97 -3.74 25.92
CA GLU A 232 8.78 -4.51 27.15
C GLU A 232 7.29 -4.80 27.42
N ARG A 233 6.41 -3.84 27.13
CA ARG A 233 4.96 -4.04 27.23
C ARG A 233 4.44 -5.05 26.19
N ALA A 234 4.95 -4.98 24.97
CA ALA A 234 4.53 -5.82 23.85
C ALA A 234 5.12 -7.24 23.89
N HIS A 235 6.38 -7.42 24.30
CA HIS A 235 7.08 -8.70 24.30
C HIS A 235 7.10 -9.37 25.69
N GLY A 236 6.70 -8.63 26.73
CA GLY A 236 6.84 -9.05 28.11
C GLY A 236 8.28 -8.89 28.60
N LYS A 237 8.46 -8.93 29.92
CA LYS A 237 9.79 -8.83 30.54
C LYS A 237 10.70 -9.95 30.02
N GLU A 238 11.93 -9.59 29.64
CA GLU A 238 12.89 -10.49 28.97
C GLU A 238 12.30 -11.21 27.74
N SER A 239 11.38 -10.57 27.00
CA SER A 239 10.72 -11.17 25.82
C SER A 239 9.99 -12.49 26.10
N SER A 240 9.61 -12.75 27.35
CA SER A 240 8.97 -14.01 27.77
C SER A 240 7.65 -14.27 27.06
N ARG A 241 6.80 -13.25 26.90
CA ARG A 241 5.52 -13.37 26.18
C ARG A 241 5.74 -13.63 24.70
N MET A 242 6.69 -12.92 24.08
CA MET A 242 7.05 -13.12 22.67
C MET A 242 7.48 -14.57 22.41
N ARG A 243 8.38 -15.09 23.25
CA ARG A 243 8.88 -16.48 23.11
C ARG A 243 7.77 -17.52 23.26
N ILE A 244 6.84 -17.34 24.20
CA ILE A 244 5.71 -18.26 24.37
C ILE A 244 4.80 -18.24 23.13
N LEU A 245 4.46 -17.05 22.62
CA LEU A 245 3.59 -16.90 21.45
C LEU A 245 4.22 -17.42 20.17
N GLN A 246 5.55 -17.34 20.06
CA GLN A 246 6.31 -17.72 18.88
C GLN A 246 6.93 -19.13 18.96
N GLY A 247 6.50 -19.96 19.91
CA GLY A 247 6.97 -21.36 20.01
C GLY A 247 8.46 -21.49 20.36
N ASN A 248 8.95 -20.69 21.29
CA ASN A 248 10.36 -20.59 21.70
C ASN A 248 11.34 -20.12 20.61
N ARG A 249 10.84 -19.38 19.61
CA ARG A 249 11.68 -18.64 18.65
C ARG A 249 12.20 -17.34 19.24
N TYR A 250 13.22 -16.77 18.60
CA TYR A 250 13.93 -15.56 19.02
C TYR A 250 13.95 -14.46 17.95
N PRO A 251 12.80 -14.11 17.35
CA PRO A 251 12.77 -13.10 16.29
C PRO A 251 13.24 -11.73 16.77
N GLU A 252 12.99 -11.39 18.03
CA GLU A 252 13.27 -10.08 18.59
C GLU A 252 14.77 -9.77 18.74
N LEU A 253 15.66 -10.76 18.60
CA LEU A 253 17.08 -10.59 18.95
C LEU A 253 17.78 -9.53 18.10
N ALA A 254 17.48 -9.48 16.79
CA ALA A 254 18.06 -8.49 15.88
C ALA A 254 17.54 -7.07 16.16
N LEU A 255 16.28 -6.94 16.57
CA LEU A 255 15.70 -5.67 16.98
C LEU A 255 16.36 -5.16 18.28
N HIS A 256 16.55 -6.05 19.26
CA HIS A 256 17.24 -5.71 20.51
C HIS A 256 18.69 -5.32 20.29
N LEU A 257 19.40 -6.00 19.38
CA LEU A 257 20.76 -5.64 18.97
C LEU A 257 20.81 -4.17 18.50
N ARG A 258 19.94 -3.81 17.53
CA ARG A 258 19.90 -2.44 16.97
C ARG A 258 19.56 -1.41 18.05
N MET A 259 18.57 -1.69 18.89
CA MET A 259 18.19 -0.80 19.99
C MET A 259 19.34 -0.55 20.97
N GLU A 260 20.00 -1.61 21.45
CA GLU A 260 21.09 -1.50 22.43
C GLU A 260 22.33 -0.81 21.85
N LEU A 261 22.63 -1.04 20.56
CA LEU A 261 23.65 -0.29 19.84
C LEU A 261 23.33 1.21 19.86
N LEU A 262 22.12 1.60 19.44
CA LEU A 262 21.73 3.01 19.36
C LEU A 262 21.73 3.69 20.74
N GLU A 263 21.30 2.99 21.80
CA GLU A 263 21.42 3.48 23.17
C GLU A 263 22.88 3.67 23.59
N GLY A 264 23.76 2.73 23.22
CA GLY A 264 25.20 2.82 23.45
C GLY A 264 25.81 4.05 22.78
N VAL A 265 25.41 4.33 21.53
CA VAL A 265 25.81 5.53 20.77
C VAL A 265 25.30 6.80 21.45
N VAL A 266 24.02 6.86 21.81
CA VAL A 266 23.45 8.03 22.49
C VAL A 266 24.13 8.29 23.83
N ALA A 267 24.40 7.24 24.61
CA ALA A 267 25.10 7.33 25.88
C ALA A 267 26.56 7.82 25.72
N TYR A 268 27.25 7.41 24.64
CA TYR A 268 28.61 7.87 24.34
C TYR A 268 28.64 9.39 24.14
N HIS A 269 27.80 9.91 23.24
CA HIS A 269 27.74 11.34 22.93
C HIS A 269 27.16 12.18 24.08
N SER A 270 26.40 11.56 24.99
CA SER A 270 25.93 12.18 26.23
C SER A 270 26.97 12.19 27.36
N GLY A 271 28.18 11.68 27.12
CA GLY A 271 29.27 11.60 28.12
C GLY A 271 29.10 10.49 29.16
N GLN A 272 28.11 9.61 29.01
CA GLN A 272 27.84 8.50 29.94
C GLN A 272 28.62 7.25 29.51
N LEU A 273 29.95 7.32 29.58
CA LEU A 273 30.86 6.31 29.01
C LEU A 273 30.64 4.90 29.58
N GLN A 274 30.33 4.78 30.88
CA GLN A 274 30.10 3.47 31.49
C GLN A 274 28.83 2.80 30.96
N LYS A 275 27.73 3.55 30.88
CA LYS A 275 26.47 3.03 30.30
C LYS A 275 26.64 2.69 28.82
N SER A 276 27.37 3.53 28.08
CA SER A 276 27.71 3.26 26.68
C SER A 276 28.46 1.93 26.54
N LYS A 277 29.48 1.70 27.38
CA LYS A 277 30.23 0.44 27.40
C LYS A 277 29.35 -0.76 27.70
N ASP A 278 28.48 -0.66 28.71
CA ASP A 278 27.59 -1.76 29.10
C ASP A 278 26.59 -2.10 27.97
N SER A 279 25.94 -1.09 27.38
CA SER A 279 25.03 -1.26 26.24
C SER A 279 25.73 -1.81 25.00
N LEU A 280 26.91 -1.31 24.64
CA LEU A 280 27.66 -1.80 23.47
C LEU A 280 28.21 -3.22 23.67
N THR A 281 28.59 -3.59 24.90
CA THR A 281 29.01 -4.97 25.22
C THR A 281 27.84 -5.93 25.09
N SER A 282 26.65 -5.53 25.57
CA SER A 282 25.42 -6.30 25.41
C SER A 282 25.03 -6.46 23.93
N ALA A 283 25.11 -5.37 23.15
CA ALA A 283 24.89 -5.40 21.71
C ALA A 283 25.90 -6.34 21.02
N GLN A 284 27.19 -6.26 21.36
CA GLN A 284 28.22 -7.13 20.79
C GLN A 284 27.94 -8.63 21.06
N ALA A 285 27.48 -8.98 22.27
CA ALA A 285 27.11 -10.35 22.60
C ALA A 285 25.96 -10.86 21.72
N LYS A 286 24.92 -10.03 21.47
CA LYS A 286 23.81 -10.36 20.57
C LYS A 286 24.25 -10.45 19.11
N TYR A 287 25.16 -9.58 18.68
CA TYR A 287 25.73 -9.63 17.33
C TYR A 287 26.43 -10.96 17.05
N PHE A 288 27.18 -11.49 18.02
CA PHE A 288 27.81 -12.81 17.90
C PHE A 288 26.79 -13.95 17.87
N GLN A 289 25.71 -13.86 18.64
CA GLN A 289 24.62 -14.84 18.60
C GLN A 289 23.87 -14.87 17.26
N LEU A 290 23.86 -13.75 16.52
CA LEU A 290 23.20 -13.63 15.21
C LEU A 290 24.10 -14.00 14.02
N GLN A 291 25.37 -14.36 14.28
CA GLN A 291 26.28 -14.84 13.23
C GLN A 291 25.92 -16.26 12.82
N VAL A 292 25.54 -16.40 11.56
CA VAL A 292 25.12 -17.70 11.02
C VAL A 292 26.36 -18.48 10.59
N PRO A 293 26.57 -19.71 11.11
CA PRO A 293 27.70 -20.53 10.70
C PRO A 293 27.52 -21.07 9.29
N ASP A 294 28.59 -21.02 8.49
CA ASP A 294 28.58 -21.42 7.07
C ASP A 294 28.18 -22.90 6.88
N GLU A 295 28.54 -23.77 7.81
CA GLU A 295 28.18 -25.19 7.77
C GLU A 295 26.65 -25.40 7.84
N ALA A 296 25.98 -24.75 8.78
CA ALA A 296 24.52 -24.82 8.93
C ALA A 296 23.81 -24.19 7.73
N LEU A 297 24.32 -23.06 7.24
CA LEU A 297 23.77 -22.38 6.07
C LEU A 297 23.90 -23.25 4.81
N SER A 298 25.09 -23.85 4.59
CA SER A 298 25.34 -24.74 3.45
C SER A 298 24.46 -25.98 3.50
N LEU A 299 24.21 -26.55 4.68
CA LEU A 299 23.29 -27.67 4.85
C LEU A 299 21.87 -27.32 4.39
N LEU A 300 21.30 -26.21 4.86
CA LEU A 300 19.96 -25.79 4.42
C LEU A 300 19.91 -25.47 2.92
N MET A 301 20.94 -24.83 2.38
CA MET A 301 21.03 -24.57 0.95
C MET A 301 21.10 -25.87 0.12
N SER A 302 21.78 -26.90 0.62
CA SER A 302 21.85 -28.22 -0.03
C SER A 302 20.49 -28.94 -0.06
N MET A 303 19.58 -28.60 0.86
CA MET A 303 18.19 -29.08 0.87
C MET A 303 17.29 -28.33 -0.13
N GLY A 304 17.81 -27.29 -0.80
CA GLY A 304 17.10 -26.52 -1.82
C GLY A 304 16.50 -25.19 -1.33
N TYR A 305 16.77 -24.79 -0.08
CA TYR A 305 16.34 -23.48 0.43
C TYR A 305 17.23 -22.35 -0.09
N LYS A 306 16.63 -21.18 -0.32
CA LYS A 306 17.40 -20.00 -0.72
C LYS A 306 18.26 -19.51 0.44
N GLN A 307 19.43 -18.94 0.13
CA GLN A 307 20.38 -18.45 1.14
C GLN A 307 19.74 -17.46 2.13
N HIS A 308 18.93 -16.52 1.63
CA HIS A 308 18.24 -15.54 2.47
C HIS A 308 17.26 -16.22 3.46
N GLU A 309 16.40 -17.09 2.96
CA GLU A 309 15.41 -17.83 3.76
C GLU A 309 16.09 -18.71 4.81
N ALA A 310 17.16 -19.41 4.44
CA ALA A 310 17.95 -20.24 5.35
C ALA A 310 18.64 -19.40 6.45
N LYS A 311 19.26 -18.28 6.09
CA LYS A 311 19.92 -17.37 7.04
C LYS A 311 18.93 -16.77 8.02
N ARG A 312 17.77 -16.35 7.53
CA ARG A 312 16.65 -15.86 8.32
C ARG A 312 16.17 -16.93 9.29
N ALA A 313 15.84 -18.13 8.81
CA ALA A 313 15.37 -19.23 9.64
C ALA A 313 16.34 -19.59 10.76
N LEU A 314 17.65 -19.64 10.46
CA LEU A 314 18.69 -19.90 11.47
C LEU A 314 18.73 -18.79 12.54
N ARG A 315 18.65 -17.51 12.16
CA ARG A 315 18.61 -16.40 13.12
C ARG A 315 17.39 -16.44 14.02
N MET A 316 16.22 -16.72 13.47
CA MET A 316 14.97 -16.78 14.22
C MET A 316 14.91 -17.96 15.21
N ASN A 317 15.73 -19.00 15.01
CA ASN A 317 15.75 -20.21 15.82
C ASN A 317 17.05 -20.37 16.62
N ASN A 318 17.73 -19.27 16.96
CA ASN A 318 18.97 -19.29 17.76
C ASN A 318 20.05 -20.23 17.19
N LEU A 319 20.14 -20.28 15.86
CA LEU A 319 21.08 -21.09 15.07
C LEU A 319 20.90 -22.61 15.20
N ASP A 320 19.78 -23.08 15.77
CA ASP A 320 19.44 -24.50 15.77
C ASP A 320 18.92 -24.93 14.39
N VAL A 321 19.62 -25.90 13.78
CA VAL A 321 19.30 -26.38 12.43
C VAL A 321 17.95 -27.10 12.41
N GLY A 322 17.65 -27.91 13.43
CA GLY A 322 16.40 -28.67 13.49
C GLY A 322 15.18 -27.75 13.51
N SER A 323 15.16 -26.83 14.49
CA SER A 323 14.10 -25.83 14.62
C SER A 323 13.99 -24.91 13.40
N ALA A 324 15.13 -24.59 12.76
CA ALA A 324 15.14 -23.80 11.52
C ALA A 324 14.49 -24.54 10.32
N ILE A 325 14.66 -25.87 10.22
CA ILE A 325 13.98 -26.67 9.20
C ILE A 325 12.46 -26.68 9.46
N ASP A 326 12.05 -26.93 10.71
CA ASP A 326 10.64 -26.92 11.09
C ASP A 326 9.99 -25.55 10.79
N PHE A 327 10.70 -24.46 11.08
CA PHE A 327 10.29 -23.11 10.73
C PHE A 327 10.08 -22.94 9.21
N LEU A 328 11.03 -23.40 8.39
CA LEU A 328 10.95 -23.26 6.92
C LEU A 328 9.81 -24.09 6.33
N VAL A 329 9.55 -25.27 6.89
CA VAL A 329 8.42 -26.12 6.48
C VAL A 329 7.10 -25.43 6.84
N GLU A 330 6.95 -24.95 8.08
CA GLU A 330 5.75 -24.24 8.53
C GLU A 330 5.52 -22.95 7.71
N GLU A 331 6.57 -22.19 7.42
CA GLU A 331 6.46 -20.96 6.61
C GLU A 331 5.97 -21.27 5.19
N LYS A 332 6.47 -22.36 4.58
CA LYS A 332 6.04 -22.81 3.26
C LYS A 332 4.60 -23.30 3.26
N GLU A 333 4.19 -24.05 4.28
CA GLU A 333 2.80 -24.51 4.44
C GLU A 333 1.83 -23.34 4.63
N LYS A 334 2.17 -22.38 5.49
CA LYS A 334 1.37 -21.16 5.68
C LYS A 334 1.24 -20.34 4.40
N LYS A 335 2.34 -20.18 3.64
CA LYS A 335 2.31 -19.50 2.33
C LYS A 335 1.41 -20.23 1.34
N ALA A 336 1.45 -21.56 1.30
CA ALA A 336 0.57 -22.35 0.43
C ALA A 336 -0.90 -22.26 0.84
N GLN A 337 -1.21 -22.31 2.13
CA GLN A 337 -2.56 -22.12 2.66
C GLN A 337 -3.11 -20.72 2.32
N LYS A 338 -2.33 -19.66 2.59
CA LYS A 338 -2.70 -18.29 2.24
C LYS A 338 -2.95 -18.12 0.75
N HIS A 339 -2.14 -18.76 -0.09
CA HIS A 339 -2.33 -18.72 -1.54
C HIS A 339 -3.65 -19.38 -1.96
N GLU A 340 -3.96 -20.56 -1.42
CA GLU A 340 -5.22 -21.25 -1.69
C GLU A 340 -6.43 -20.46 -1.18
N GLU A 341 -6.37 -19.91 0.03
CA GLU A 341 -7.42 -19.05 0.59
C GLU A 341 -7.64 -17.79 -0.26
N ASN A 342 -6.57 -17.16 -0.74
CA ASN A 342 -6.66 -16.00 -1.63
C ASN A 342 -7.28 -16.39 -2.98
N LEU A 343 -6.92 -17.54 -3.56
CA LEU A 343 -7.53 -18.05 -4.80
C LEU A 343 -9.02 -18.36 -4.63
N GLN A 344 -9.40 -18.96 -3.50
CA GLN A 344 -10.81 -19.22 -3.18
C GLN A 344 -11.60 -17.92 -3.05
N ARG A 345 -11.04 -16.95 -2.31
CA ARG A 345 -11.67 -15.64 -2.15
C ARG A 345 -11.79 -14.88 -3.47
N GLN A 346 -10.78 -14.95 -4.34
CA GLN A 346 -10.86 -14.34 -5.67
C GLN A 346 -12.03 -14.92 -6.47
N LYS A 347 -12.22 -16.25 -6.43
CA LYS A 347 -13.38 -16.89 -7.08
C LYS A 347 -14.70 -16.40 -6.48
N GLU A 348 -14.77 -16.29 -5.15
CA GLU A 348 -15.94 -15.76 -4.45
C GLU A 348 -16.26 -14.31 -4.86
N ILE A 349 -15.25 -13.45 -4.98
CA ILE A 349 -15.43 -12.05 -5.39
C ILE A 349 -15.87 -11.96 -6.85
N LEU A 350 -15.24 -12.72 -7.75
CA LEU A 350 -15.64 -12.78 -9.16
C LEU A 350 -17.09 -13.24 -9.30
N GLU A 351 -17.49 -14.22 -8.51
CA GLU A 351 -18.86 -14.69 -8.43
C GLU A 351 -19.81 -13.60 -7.90
N GLN A 352 -19.44 -12.88 -6.84
CA GLN A 352 -20.24 -11.76 -6.33
C GLN A 352 -20.40 -10.63 -7.36
N LYS A 353 -19.34 -10.34 -8.12
CA LYS A 353 -19.37 -9.34 -9.21
C LYS A 353 -20.37 -9.73 -10.31
N GLU A 354 -20.61 -11.02 -10.55
CA GLU A 354 -21.59 -11.49 -11.54
C GLU A 354 -23.04 -11.11 -11.15
N TYR A 355 -23.38 -11.27 -9.87
CA TYR A 355 -24.71 -11.00 -9.33
C TYR A 355 -24.99 -9.52 -9.03
N GLY A 356 -23.93 -8.76 -8.74
CA GLY A 356 -23.97 -7.31 -8.53
C GLY A 356 -24.29 -6.91 -7.09
N MET A 357 -24.61 -5.62 -6.90
CA MET A 357 -24.76 -4.98 -5.59
C MET A 357 -26.22 -4.84 -5.16
N THR A 358 -26.48 -4.93 -3.86
CA THR A 358 -27.76 -4.50 -3.27
C THR A 358 -27.94 -2.98 -3.39
N PRO A 359 -29.17 -2.45 -3.26
CA PRO A 359 -29.41 -1.00 -3.20
C PRO A 359 -28.54 -0.25 -2.16
N HIS A 360 -28.14 -0.90 -1.05
CA HIS A 360 -27.16 -0.35 -0.09
C HIS A 360 -25.68 -0.56 -0.47
N LYS A 361 -25.37 -0.89 -1.73
CA LYS A 361 -24.00 -1.10 -2.24
C LYS A 361 -23.25 -2.25 -1.56
N LYS A 362 -23.96 -3.25 -1.03
CA LYS A 362 -23.36 -4.46 -0.46
C LYS A 362 -23.33 -5.60 -1.48
N ALA A 363 -22.35 -6.49 -1.37
CA ALA A 363 -22.30 -7.73 -2.15
C ALA A 363 -23.58 -8.55 -1.95
N VAL A 364 -23.97 -9.35 -2.94
CA VAL A 364 -24.84 -10.51 -2.65
C VAL A 364 -24.04 -11.51 -1.80
N ASP A 365 -24.61 -11.90 -0.66
CA ASP A 365 -23.98 -12.83 0.28
C ASP A 365 -24.03 -14.28 -0.26
N ILE A 366 -22.85 -14.86 -0.51
CA ILE A 366 -22.69 -16.20 -1.10
C ILE A 366 -23.19 -17.29 -0.15
N GLN A 367 -23.05 -17.10 1.16
CA GLN A 367 -23.51 -18.09 2.14
C GLN A 367 -25.04 -18.20 2.11
N LYS A 368 -25.71 -17.06 2.14
CA LYS A 368 -27.17 -16.98 2.02
C LYS A 368 -27.67 -17.45 0.67
N LEU A 369 -26.92 -17.16 -0.39
CA LEU A 369 -27.22 -17.68 -1.73
C LEU A 369 -27.15 -19.21 -1.76
N ASN A 370 -26.10 -19.79 -1.19
CA ASN A 370 -25.92 -21.24 -1.10
C ASN A 370 -27.01 -21.90 -0.24
N GLU A 371 -27.48 -21.25 0.82
CA GLU A 371 -28.64 -21.70 1.60
C GLU A 371 -29.90 -21.79 0.71
N LEU A 372 -30.21 -20.74 -0.07
CA LEU A 372 -31.36 -20.75 -0.99
C LEU A 372 -31.23 -21.80 -2.11
N VAL A 373 -30.02 -21.99 -2.63
CA VAL A 373 -29.73 -23.03 -3.62
C VAL A 373 -29.90 -24.42 -3.01
N SER A 374 -29.50 -24.63 -1.75
CA SER A 374 -29.68 -25.91 -1.05
C SER A 374 -31.16 -26.26 -0.83
N ILE A 375 -32.03 -25.25 -0.70
CA ILE A 375 -33.49 -25.40 -0.64
C ILE A 375 -34.06 -25.81 -2.01
N GLY A 376 -33.32 -25.60 -3.10
CA GLY A 376 -33.65 -26.03 -4.46
C GLY A 376 -33.98 -24.90 -5.43
N PHE A 377 -33.73 -23.65 -5.06
CA PHE A 377 -33.93 -22.51 -5.96
C PHE A 377 -32.76 -22.35 -6.94
N GLU A 378 -33.05 -21.87 -8.16
CA GLU A 378 -32.03 -21.57 -9.15
C GLU A 378 -31.14 -20.41 -8.67
N LYS A 379 -29.82 -20.55 -8.87
CA LYS A 379 -28.80 -19.63 -8.37
C LYS A 379 -28.99 -18.19 -8.82
N ALA A 380 -29.29 -17.96 -10.11
CA ALA A 380 -29.52 -16.63 -10.64
C ALA A 380 -30.77 -15.95 -10.05
N LEU A 381 -31.84 -16.73 -9.83
CA LEU A 381 -33.10 -16.25 -9.25
C LEU A 381 -32.95 -15.93 -7.77
N ALA A 382 -32.28 -16.82 -7.02
CA ALA A 382 -31.98 -16.61 -5.61
C ALA A 382 -31.08 -15.39 -5.39
N ALA A 383 -30.08 -15.19 -6.25
CA ALA A 383 -29.20 -14.02 -6.19
C ALA A 383 -29.97 -12.71 -6.45
N GLU A 384 -30.89 -12.70 -7.42
CA GLU A 384 -31.75 -11.53 -7.72
C GLU A 384 -32.67 -11.19 -6.54
N ALA A 385 -33.28 -12.20 -5.91
CA ALA A 385 -34.13 -12.05 -4.74
C ALA A 385 -33.36 -11.51 -3.53
N LEU A 386 -32.15 -12.02 -3.27
CA LEU A 386 -31.27 -11.52 -2.22
C LEU A 386 -30.83 -10.08 -2.49
N ARG A 387 -30.51 -9.76 -3.75
CA ARG A 387 -30.09 -8.41 -4.13
C ARG A 387 -31.18 -7.37 -3.89
N ARG A 388 -32.44 -7.72 -4.20
CA ARG A 388 -33.60 -6.85 -3.98
C ARG A 388 -33.92 -6.63 -2.50
N ASN A 389 -33.68 -7.65 -1.68
CA ASN A 389 -34.04 -7.68 -0.26
C ASN A 389 -32.84 -7.49 0.67
N GLU A 390 -31.77 -6.82 0.23
CA GLU A 390 -30.62 -6.46 1.07
C GLU A 390 -29.97 -7.64 1.82
N ASN A 391 -29.88 -8.79 1.14
CA ASN A 391 -29.41 -10.05 1.72
C ASN A 391 -30.24 -10.55 2.91
N ASP A 392 -31.54 -10.25 2.97
CA ASP A 392 -32.45 -10.89 3.92
C ASP A 392 -32.99 -12.20 3.33
N THR A 393 -32.60 -13.32 3.93
CA THR A 393 -33.01 -14.67 3.50
C THR A 393 -34.51 -14.89 3.59
N GLN A 394 -35.18 -14.32 4.59
CA GLN A 394 -36.61 -14.57 4.82
C GLN A 394 -37.45 -13.83 3.76
N ASN A 395 -37.17 -12.55 3.56
CA ASN A 395 -37.83 -11.76 2.52
C ASN A 395 -37.50 -12.28 1.11
N ALA A 396 -36.26 -12.75 0.87
CA ALA A 396 -35.91 -13.40 -0.38
C ALA A 396 -36.71 -14.71 -0.61
N LEU A 397 -36.88 -15.54 0.41
CA LEU A 397 -37.71 -16.75 0.32
C LEU A 397 -39.18 -16.43 0.02
N ASP A 398 -39.74 -15.40 0.66
CA ASP A 398 -41.12 -14.97 0.42
C ASP A 398 -41.33 -14.48 -1.02
N ASP A 399 -40.33 -13.80 -1.59
CA ASP A 399 -40.36 -13.35 -2.98
C ASP A 399 -40.18 -14.50 -3.99
N LEU A 400 -39.39 -15.52 -3.63
CA LEU A 400 -39.16 -16.71 -4.46
C LEU A 400 -40.37 -17.67 -4.47
N THR A 401 -41.07 -17.79 -3.35
CA THR A 401 -42.22 -18.69 -3.18
C THR A 401 -43.54 -18.10 -3.70
N ASN A 402 -43.64 -16.77 -3.79
CA ASN A 402 -44.82 -16.11 -4.33
C ASN A 402 -44.80 -16.09 -5.89
N PRO A 403 -45.79 -16.69 -6.57
CA PRO A 403 -45.78 -16.81 -8.04
C PRO A 403 -45.80 -15.45 -8.77
N GLU A 404 -46.47 -14.43 -8.22
CA GLU A 404 -46.53 -13.11 -8.85
C GLU A 404 -45.17 -12.41 -8.77
N LYS A 405 -44.55 -12.41 -7.59
CA LYS A 405 -43.24 -11.78 -7.36
C LYS A 405 -42.11 -12.50 -8.09
N ASN A 406 -42.13 -13.83 -8.10
CA ASN A 406 -41.18 -14.65 -8.86
C ASN A 406 -41.23 -14.35 -10.36
N SER A 407 -42.42 -14.18 -10.94
CA SER A 407 -42.55 -13.79 -12.35
C SER A 407 -41.93 -12.42 -12.66
N VAL A 408 -42.03 -11.47 -11.73
CA VAL A 408 -41.38 -10.15 -11.84
C VAL A 408 -39.87 -10.29 -11.79
N LEU A 409 -39.34 -11.09 -10.85
CA LEU A 409 -37.90 -11.36 -10.75
C LEU A 409 -37.34 -12.00 -12.03
N GLN A 410 -38.02 -13.00 -12.59
CA GLN A 410 -37.59 -13.63 -13.85
C GLN A 410 -37.57 -12.64 -15.02
N ASN A 411 -38.59 -11.77 -15.11
CA ASN A 411 -38.63 -10.73 -16.14
C ASN A 411 -37.51 -9.70 -15.95
N GLU A 412 -37.19 -9.32 -14.71
CA GLU A 412 -36.07 -8.43 -14.39
C GLU A 412 -34.73 -9.05 -14.82
N ILE A 413 -34.49 -10.33 -14.52
CA ILE A 413 -33.28 -11.05 -14.94
C ILE A 413 -33.12 -11.02 -16.47
N ILE A 414 -34.19 -11.35 -17.21
CA ILE A 414 -34.17 -11.35 -18.68
C ILE A 414 -33.93 -9.93 -19.22
N SER A 415 -34.55 -8.91 -18.60
CA SER A 415 -34.39 -7.51 -19.00
C SER A 415 -32.95 -7.02 -18.80
N ARG A 416 -32.32 -7.37 -17.68
CA ARG A 416 -30.92 -7.04 -17.38
C ARG A 416 -29.95 -7.77 -18.30
N ALA A 417 -30.18 -9.05 -18.56
CA ALA A 417 -29.38 -9.82 -19.51
C ALA A 417 -29.37 -9.15 -20.90
N ARG A 418 -30.54 -8.70 -21.38
CA ARG A 418 -30.66 -7.92 -22.63
C ARG A 418 -29.95 -6.57 -22.56
N LYS A 419 -30.04 -5.84 -21.44
CA LYS A 419 -29.36 -4.54 -21.25
C LYS A 419 -27.83 -4.72 -21.25
N ARG A 420 -27.31 -5.73 -20.53
CA ARG A 420 -25.89 -6.09 -20.48
C ARG A 420 -25.36 -6.43 -21.88
N LEU A 421 -26.09 -7.26 -22.63
CA LEU A 421 -25.73 -7.61 -24.01
C LEU A 421 -25.64 -6.37 -24.91
N ARG A 422 -26.62 -5.46 -24.86
CA ARG A 422 -26.61 -4.21 -25.64
C ARG A 422 -25.44 -3.29 -25.27
N LYS A 423 -25.07 -3.22 -23.98
CA LYS A 423 -23.93 -2.43 -23.51
C LYS A 423 -22.61 -3.04 -23.98
N ALA A 424 -22.47 -4.37 -23.90
CA ALA A 424 -21.29 -5.08 -24.39
C ALA A 424 -21.09 -4.88 -25.90
N THR A 425 -22.16 -5.02 -26.70
CA THR A 425 -22.08 -4.77 -28.14
C THR A 425 -21.69 -3.32 -28.45
N LYS A 426 -22.18 -2.35 -27.68
CA LYS A 426 -21.82 -0.94 -27.85
C LYS A 426 -20.36 -0.65 -27.48
N SER A 427 -19.86 -1.25 -26.40
CA SER A 427 -18.47 -1.13 -25.98
C SER A 427 -17.52 -1.76 -27.01
N ALA A 428 -17.86 -2.95 -27.52
CA ALA A 428 -17.08 -3.61 -28.56
C ALA A 428 -17.02 -2.75 -29.84
N THR A 429 -18.14 -2.12 -30.24
CA THR A 429 -18.12 -1.23 -31.42
C THR A 429 -17.33 0.06 -31.16
N GLU A 430 -17.34 0.60 -29.94
CA GLU A 430 -16.51 1.74 -29.55
C GLU A 430 -15.01 1.40 -29.53
N ASN A 431 -14.61 0.23 -29.03
CA ASN A 431 -13.24 -0.27 -29.05
C ASN A 431 -12.74 -0.49 -30.50
N LEU A 432 -13.56 -1.07 -31.36
CA LEU A 432 -13.20 -1.24 -32.78
C LEU A 432 -13.02 0.11 -33.48
N VAL A 433 -13.86 1.09 -33.17
CA VAL A 433 -13.72 2.45 -33.73
C VAL A 433 -12.46 3.14 -33.20
N SER A 434 -12.09 2.96 -31.93
CA SER A 434 -10.85 3.51 -31.37
C SER A 434 -9.59 2.85 -31.96
N MET A 435 -9.69 1.60 -32.42
CA MET A 435 -8.65 0.91 -33.20
C MET A 435 -8.54 1.38 -34.66
N GLY A 436 -9.36 2.35 -35.09
CA GLY A 436 -9.27 3.00 -36.41
C GLY A 436 -10.23 2.48 -37.47
N PHE A 437 -11.14 1.56 -37.14
CA PHE A 437 -12.18 1.13 -38.07
C PHE A 437 -13.22 2.25 -38.26
N SER A 438 -13.45 2.65 -39.51
CA SER A 438 -14.32 3.79 -39.84
C SER A 438 -15.80 3.43 -39.72
N ARG A 439 -16.57 4.27 -38.99
CA ARG A 439 -18.04 4.24 -39.07
C ARG A 439 -18.49 4.72 -40.45
N ALA A 440 -19.32 3.95 -41.12
CA ALA A 440 -20.04 4.40 -42.30
C ALA A 440 -21.12 5.41 -41.89
N SER A 441 -21.51 6.27 -42.81
CA SER A 441 -22.46 7.37 -42.57
C SER A 441 -23.91 6.93 -42.37
N ALA A 442 -24.20 5.62 -42.31
CA ALA A 442 -25.55 5.08 -42.18
C ALA A 442 -25.62 3.97 -41.09
N PRO A 443 -26.44 4.14 -40.03
CA PRO A 443 -26.50 3.23 -38.88
C PRO A 443 -26.98 1.80 -39.18
N LEU A 444 -27.49 1.54 -40.39
CA LEU A 444 -27.91 0.20 -40.84
C LEU A 444 -26.84 -0.51 -41.68
N GLN A 445 -25.75 0.17 -42.01
CA GLN A 445 -24.71 -0.28 -42.94
C GLN A 445 -23.31 -0.08 -42.34
N ASP A 446 -23.21 0.03 -41.02
CA ASP A 446 -21.94 0.13 -40.34
C ASP A 446 -21.27 -1.25 -40.33
N PRO A 447 -20.13 -1.44 -41.02
CA PRO A 447 -19.46 -2.73 -41.09
C PRO A 447 -18.99 -3.20 -39.70
N VAL A 448 -18.69 -2.25 -38.82
CA VAL A 448 -18.31 -2.49 -37.42
C VAL A 448 -19.50 -3.02 -36.60
N ASP A 449 -20.65 -2.34 -36.66
CA ASP A 449 -21.85 -2.77 -35.94
C ASP A 449 -22.41 -4.09 -36.49
N ALA A 450 -22.33 -4.27 -37.82
CA ALA A 450 -22.71 -5.52 -38.48
C ALA A 450 -21.78 -6.68 -38.10
N ALA A 451 -20.46 -6.47 -38.02
CA ALA A 451 -19.50 -7.49 -37.60
C ALA A 451 -19.72 -7.88 -36.13
N VAL A 452 -19.85 -6.91 -35.23
CA VAL A 452 -20.12 -7.17 -33.80
C VAL A 452 -21.46 -7.87 -33.62
N SER A 453 -22.50 -7.47 -34.37
CA SER A 453 -23.81 -8.13 -34.33
C SER A 453 -23.80 -9.54 -34.93
N MET A 454 -22.90 -9.85 -35.87
CA MET A 454 -22.87 -11.15 -36.54
C MET A 454 -22.08 -12.19 -35.74
N PHE A 455 -20.98 -11.80 -35.10
CA PHE A 455 -20.09 -12.73 -34.40
C PHE A 455 -20.24 -12.69 -32.87
N GLY A 456 -20.79 -11.62 -32.31
CA GLY A 456 -21.01 -11.49 -30.86
C GLY A 456 -19.73 -11.36 -30.00
N ASN A 457 -18.55 -11.69 -30.56
CA ASN A 457 -17.25 -11.61 -29.93
C ASN A 457 -16.37 -10.56 -30.63
N GLU A 458 -15.62 -9.78 -29.85
CA GLU A 458 -14.72 -8.72 -30.36
C GLU A 458 -13.59 -9.28 -31.24
N GLU A 459 -12.96 -10.38 -30.83
CA GLU A 459 -11.85 -11.03 -31.55
C GLU A 459 -12.27 -11.59 -32.91
N GLU A 460 -13.45 -12.20 -32.98
CA GLU A 460 -14.00 -12.73 -34.24
C GLU A 460 -14.46 -11.60 -35.17
N ALA A 461 -15.09 -10.56 -34.62
CA ALA A 461 -15.44 -9.36 -35.37
C ALA A 461 -14.20 -8.64 -35.92
N LEU A 462 -13.12 -8.54 -35.13
CA LEU A 462 -11.81 -8.03 -35.57
C LEU A 462 -11.25 -8.86 -36.72
N SER A 463 -11.23 -10.19 -36.58
CA SER A 463 -10.71 -11.10 -37.60
C SER A 463 -11.48 -10.97 -38.93
N TYR A 464 -12.79 -10.76 -38.87
CA TYR A 464 -13.64 -10.55 -40.03
C TYR A 464 -13.40 -9.18 -40.67
N LEU A 465 -13.26 -8.12 -39.87
CA LEU A 465 -12.98 -6.77 -40.37
C LEU A 465 -11.58 -6.66 -41.00
N LEU A 466 -10.59 -7.41 -40.50
CA LEU A 466 -9.25 -7.51 -41.07
C LEU A 466 -9.20 -8.42 -42.32
N GLY A 467 -10.13 -9.36 -42.46
CA GLY A 467 -10.20 -10.32 -43.56
C GLY A 467 -11.00 -9.86 -44.78
N GLN A 468 -11.66 -8.69 -44.73
CA GLN A 468 -12.39 -8.15 -45.88
C GLN A 468 -11.43 -7.54 -46.92
N PRO A 469 -11.57 -7.88 -48.22
CA PRO A 469 -10.85 -7.18 -49.27
C PRO A 469 -11.39 -5.74 -49.38
N VAL A 470 -10.48 -4.76 -49.38
CA VAL A 470 -10.79 -3.34 -49.59
C VAL A 470 -11.34 -3.14 -50.99
N GLU A 471 -12.66 -3.22 -51.17
CA GLU A 471 -13.32 -2.70 -52.36
C GLU A 471 -13.67 -1.21 -52.15
N ASN A 472 -12.69 -0.38 -52.50
CA ASN A 472 -12.82 0.93 -53.13
C ASN A 472 -14.13 1.72 -52.93
N THR A 473 -14.15 2.64 -51.97
CA THR A 473 -14.74 3.97 -52.20
C THR A 473 -13.61 4.94 -52.52
N ALA A 474 -13.30 5.02 -53.81
CA ALA A 474 -12.38 6.01 -54.34
C ALA A 474 -12.91 7.43 -54.05
N ASN A 475 -12.19 8.18 -53.21
CA ASN A 475 -11.95 9.59 -53.46
C ASN A 475 -10.48 9.87 -53.15
N VAL A 476 -9.70 9.87 -54.23
CA VAL A 476 -8.31 10.30 -54.28
C VAL A 476 -8.26 11.80 -54.04
N VAL A 477 -7.51 12.22 -53.03
CA VAL A 477 -6.67 13.43 -53.13
C VAL A 477 -5.27 13.04 -52.66
N GLU A 478 -4.36 13.09 -53.62
CA GLU A 478 -2.94 12.75 -53.53
C GLU A 478 -2.17 13.69 -52.58
N GLY A 479 -1.14 13.14 -51.92
CA GLY A 479 0.09 13.88 -51.67
C GLY A 479 0.74 13.68 -50.30
N ALA A 480 1.51 12.60 -50.12
CA ALA A 480 2.89 12.58 -49.60
C ALA A 480 3.26 11.18 -49.06
N ASP A 481 4.36 10.66 -49.57
CA ASP A 481 5.04 9.40 -49.23
C ASP A 481 6.30 9.72 -48.38
N PRO A 482 7.10 8.76 -47.91
CA PRO A 482 6.86 7.67 -46.95
C PRO A 482 7.79 7.80 -45.71
N SER A 483 7.50 7.07 -44.61
CA SER A 483 8.51 6.42 -43.72
C SER A 483 7.84 5.75 -42.52
N ILE A 484 7.79 4.42 -42.51
CA ILE A 484 7.57 3.61 -41.29
C ILE A 484 8.69 2.56 -41.23
N PRO A 485 9.46 2.49 -40.13
CA PRO A 485 10.05 1.25 -39.67
C PRO A 485 9.16 0.61 -38.58
N LEU A 486 8.92 -0.69 -38.74
CA LEU A 486 8.41 -1.66 -37.74
C LEU A 486 9.17 -1.56 -36.40
N PRO A 487 8.60 -1.95 -35.23
CA PRO A 487 8.45 -3.38 -34.92
C PRO A 487 7.29 -3.83 -33.98
N ASN A 488 6.94 -5.11 -34.18
CA ASN A 488 6.61 -6.20 -33.25
C ASN A 488 6.07 -5.98 -31.81
N ASP A 489 5.21 -6.96 -31.47
CA ASP A 489 4.86 -7.55 -30.16
C ASP A 489 3.61 -7.02 -29.44
N THR A 490 2.45 -7.47 -29.94
CA THR A 490 1.16 -7.43 -29.24
C THR A 490 0.97 -8.70 -28.38
N HIS A 491 1.21 -8.56 -27.07
CA HIS A 491 0.57 -9.38 -26.04
C HIS A 491 -0.73 -8.69 -25.62
N GLY A 492 -1.88 -9.30 -25.93
CA GLY A 492 -3.21 -8.78 -25.58
C GLY A 492 -3.55 -9.01 -24.11
N THR A 493 -4.02 -7.97 -23.43
CA THR A 493 -4.62 -8.01 -22.09
C THR A 493 -6.11 -7.67 -22.19
N ASN A 494 -6.96 -8.63 -21.85
CA ASN A 494 -8.41 -8.45 -21.71
C ASN A 494 -8.71 -7.70 -20.40
N SER A 495 -9.10 -6.43 -20.49
CA SER A 495 -9.64 -5.68 -19.35
C SER A 495 -11.16 -5.89 -19.23
N LEU A 496 -11.54 -6.59 -18.17
CA LEU A 496 -12.91 -6.87 -17.77
C LEU A 496 -13.55 -5.59 -17.20
N ALA A 497 -14.37 -4.90 -17.99
CA ALA A 497 -15.07 -3.69 -17.58
C ALA A 497 -16.17 -3.99 -16.53
N THR A 498 -15.94 -3.56 -15.30
CA THR A 498 -16.95 -3.50 -14.23
C THR A 498 -17.96 -2.38 -14.53
N ALA A 499 -19.25 -2.71 -14.45
CA ALA A 499 -20.33 -1.77 -14.74
C ALA A 499 -20.89 -1.17 -13.45
N ASP A 500 -20.62 0.13 -13.24
CA ASP A 500 -21.41 1.00 -12.37
C ASP A 500 -22.85 1.12 -12.90
N ASP A 501 -23.83 0.94 -12.01
CA ASP A 501 -25.26 1.25 -12.21
C ASP A 501 -25.72 2.00 -10.94
N VAL A 502 -25.76 3.34 -10.97
CA VAL A 502 -26.80 4.13 -10.28
C VAL A 502 -27.05 5.42 -11.08
N GLU A 503 -28.16 5.46 -11.82
CA GLU A 503 -28.77 6.72 -12.24
C GLU A 503 -29.39 7.40 -11.02
N SER A 504 -28.77 8.46 -10.53
CA SER A 504 -29.44 9.49 -9.74
C SER A 504 -29.21 10.84 -10.39
N ASN A 505 -30.30 11.40 -10.91
CA ASN A 505 -30.37 12.75 -11.45
C ASN A 505 -29.96 13.75 -10.36
N ALA A 506 -28.73 14.25 -10.41
CA ALA A 506 -28.25 15.38 -9.61
C ALA A 506 -27.35 16.24 -10.50
N GLU A 507 -27.73 17.51 -10.60
CA GLU A 507 -27.04 18.54 -11.36
C GLU A 507 -25.54 18.61 -10.98
N SER A 508 -24.70 18.75 -12.01
CA SER A 508 -23.25 18.80 -11.87
C SER A 508 -22.80 20.04 -11.09
N SER A 509 -22.42 19.87 -9.83
CA SER A 509 -21.39 20.72 -9.23
C SER A 509 -20.06 19.99 -9.37
N GLY A 510 -19.23 20.46 -10.30
CA GLY A 510 -17.86 19.97 -10.49
C GLY A 510 -17.06 20.12 -9.20
N GLY A 511 -16.75 19.00 -8.56
CA GLY A 511 -15.65 18.87 -7.62
C GLY A 511 -14.65 17.92 -8.26
N ASP A 512 -13.39 18.37 -8.35
CA ASP A 512 -12.25 17.56 -8.79
C ASP A 512 -12.31 16.18 -8.13
N ARG A 513 -12.54 15.14 -8.92
CA ARG A 513 -12.06 13.80 -8.57
C ARG A 513 -10.55 13.87 -8.80
N VAL A 514 -9.78 13.96 -7.71
CA VAL A 514 -8.34 13.74 -7.75
C VAL A 514 -8.09 12.45 -8.52
N GLU A 515 -7.33 12.55 -9.60
CA GLU A 515 -7.05 11.44 -10.50
C GLU A 515 -6.22 10.41 -9.73
N ARG A 516 -6.72 9.17 -9.65
CA ARG A 516 -6.12 8.08 -8.87
C ARG A 516 -4.71 7.79 -9.38
N ASP A 517 -3.71 7.89 -8.51
CA ASP A 517 -2.34 7.49 -8.82
C ASP A 517 -2.15 5.99 -8.60
N VAL A 518 -2.46 5.20 -9.64
CA VAL A 518 -2.34 3.74 -9.62
C VAL A 518 -0.87 3.31 -9.47
N GLU A 519 0.08 4.06 -10.04
CA GLU A 519 1.50 3.73 -9.98
C GLU A 519 2.01 3.80 -8.52
N MET A 520 1.61 4.84 -7.77
CA MET A 520 1.96 4.96 -6.36
C MET A 520 1.30 3.86 -5.50
N GLU A 521 0.05 3.49 -5.78
CA GLU A 521 -0.63 2.39 -5.09
C GLU A 521 0.05 1.03 -5.35
N ASP A 522 0.51 0.80 -6.58
CA ASP A 522 1.25 -0.40 -6.96
C ASP A 522 2.61 -0.48 -6.23
N GLU A 523 3.39 0.61 -6.17
CA GLU A 523 4.65 0.63 -5.42
C GLU A 523 4.44 0.37 -3.91
N LEU A 524 3.40 0.98 -3.33
CA LEU A 524 3.04 0.78 -1.93
C LEU A 524 2.67 -0.68 -1.67
N THR A 525 1.83 -1.27 -2.51
CA THR A 525 1.35 -2.63 -2.32
C THR A 525 2.44 -3.66 -2.61
N GLU A 526 3.35 -3.43 -3.56
CA GLU A 526 4.52 -4.29 -3.80
C GLU A 526 5.36 -4.47 -2.51
N GLY A 527 5.57 -3.38 -1.77
CA GLY A 527 6.27 -3.40 -0.48
C GLY A 527 5.58 -4.26 0.60
N LEU A 528 4.27 -4.50 0.45
CA LEU A 528 3.45 -5.28 1.38
C LEU A 528 3.28 -6.75 0.97
N HIS A 529 3.34 -7.08 -0.33
CA HIS A 529 3.19 -8.44 -0.85
C HIS A 529 4.23 -9.44 -0.31
N GLY A 530 5.40 -8.94 0.11
CA GLY A 530 6.46 -9.73 0.72
C GLY A 530 6.51 -9.67 2.26
N ALA A 531 5.60 -8.92 2.90
CA ALA A 531 5.60 -8.75 4.35
C ALA A 531 4.92 -9.93 5.04
N ASP A 532 5.63 -10.58 5.95
CA ASP A 532 5.08 -11.58 6.87
C ASP A 532 5.28 -11.13 8.32
N ALA A 533 4.86 -11.99 9.26
CA ALA A 533 4.94 -11.69 10.70
C ALA A 533 6.35 -11.47 11.24
N TYR A 534 7.37 -11.94 10.53
CA TYR A 534 8.76 -11.83 10.92
C TYR A 534 9.54 -10.81 10.10
N SER A 535 8.96 -10.23 9.04
CA SER A 535 9.62 -9.23 8.18
C SER A 535 10.11 -8.01 8.95
N ASP A 536 9.42 -7.62 10.03
CA ASP A 536 9.83 -6.50 10.87
C ASP A 536 11.06 -6.78 11.73
N TYR A 537 11.34 -8.05 12.00
CA TYR A 537 12.48 -8.47 12.80
C TYR A 537 13.64 -9.02 11.94
N ASP A 538 13.42 -9.22 10.65
CA ASP A 538 14.42 -9.68 9.69
C ASP A 538 15.37 -8.52 9.30
N ILE A 539 16.23 -8.17 10.24
CA ILE A 539 17.17 -7.07 10.13
C ILE A 539 18.52 -7.59 9.65
N GLU A 540 19.08 -6.94 8.63
CA GLU A 540 20.46 -7.16 8.24
C GLU A 540 21.41 -6.46 9.24
N VAL A 541 22.15 -7.26 10.01
CA VAL A 541 22.98 -6.79 11.13
C VAL A 541 24.42 -6.37 10.76
N THR A 542 24.74 -6.24 9.48
CA THR A 542 26.13 -6.00 9.02
C THR A 542 26.63 -4.62 9.47
N LYS A 543 25.84 -3.57 9.20
CA LYS A 543 26.14 -2.19 9.60
C LYS A 543 26.18 -2.01 11.12
N GLU A 544 25.35 -2.75 11.85
CA GLU A 544 25.33 -2.77 13.31
C GLU A 544 26.64 -3.32 13.85
N GLY A 545 27.16 -4.40 13.27
CA GLY A 545 28.47 -4.96 13.64
C GLY A 545 29.61 -3.98 13.43
N GLU A 546 29.63 -3.28 12.29
CA GLU A 546 30.61 -2.24 11.98
C GLU A 546 30.55 -1.09 13.01
N ALA A 547 29.35 -0.59 13.29
CA ALA A 547 29.12 0.49 14.25
C ALA A 547 29.51 0.09 15.68
N ILE A 548 29.21 -1.15 16.12
CA ILE A 548 29.63 -1.65 17.43
C ILE A 548 31.16 -1.61 17.55
N ASN A 549 31.87 -2.08 16.53
CA ASN A 549 33.34 -2.08 16.53
C ASN A 549 33.91 -0.65 16.53
N GLU A 550 33.32 0.27 15.75
CA GLU A 550 33.70 1.69 15.71
C GLU A 550 33.57 2.35 17.09
N TYR A 551 32.42 2.22 17.75
CA TYR A 551 32.17 2.88 19.03
C TYR A 551 32.91 2.24 20.21
N LEU A 552 33.14 0.92 20.18
CA LEU A 552 34.01 0.27 21.16
C LEU A 552 35.46 0.75 21.03
N ALA A 553 35.95 0.97 19.80
CA ALA A 553 37.28 1.54 19.58
C ALA A 553 37.36 2.99 20.11
N PHE A 554 36.34 3.81 19.88
CA PHE A 554 36.25 5.16 20.44
C PHE A 554 36.26 5.16 21.98
N LEU A 555 35.49 4.28 22.63
CA LEU A 555 35.50 4.14 24.09
C LEU A 555 36.88 3.76 24.63
N ASN A 556 37.58 2.82 23.99
CA ASN A 556 38.92 2.43 24.40
C ASN A 556 39.92 3.59 24.26
N SER A 557 39.80 4.40 23.20
CA SER A 557 40.63 5.59 23.03
C SER A 557 40.33 6.67 24.08
N ALA A 558 39.05 6.90 24.40
CA ALA A 558 38.63 7.85 25.43
C ALA A 558 39.14 7.46 26.82
N GLN A 559 39.14 6.15 27.12
CA GLN A 559 39.68 5.59 28.37
C GLN A 559 41.21 5.66 28.48
N GLN A 560 41.93 5.67 27.36
CA GLN A 560 43.39 5.87 27.35
C GLN A 560 43.78 7.35 27.47
N SER A 561 42.88 8.26 27.11
CA SER A 561 43.08 9.71 27.17
C SER A 561 42.64 10.38 28.48
N SER A 562 41.89 9.66 29.33
CA SER A 562 41.54 10.05 30.71
C SER A 562 42.51 9.43 31.70
#